data_AF-A0A813XAZ4-F1
#
_entry.id   AF-A0A813XAZ4-F1
#
_cell.length_a   1.000
_cell.length_b   1.000
_cell.length_c   1.000
_cell.angle_alpha   90.00
_cell.angle_beta   90.00
_cell.angle_gamma   90.00
#
_symmetry.space_group_name_H-M   'P 1'
#
loop_
_entity.id
_entity.type
_entity.pdbx_description
1 polymer ?
#
loop_
_entity_poly.entity_id
_entity_poly.type
_entity_poly.pdbx_seq_one_letter_code
_entity_poly.pdbx_strand_id
1 'polypeptide(L)'
;MPNGEDVRLKVDHVKSKKVEGTLYMMSERMGWMPKHKDVFTLSFDYCDIKYHRISSDQKSKIRLQIVCYNEMMTTFHFCNPIGLDAQRKDRDAVSDLLKILLPEFKTMMDQALEVKTKILNENKTVYQLYKDLVISGLVPADDFWSKYVDFDKLTESTKKTKCWRIWCIFNKYSS
;
A
#
# COMPACT_ATOMS: atom_id res chain seq x y z
N MET A 1 8.64 -8.70 -17.77
CA MET A 1 8.00 -8.89 -16.45
C MET A 1 8.79 -8.09 -15.41
N PRO A 2 8.17 -7.18 -14.66
CA PRO A 2 8.89 -6.40 -13.66
C PRO A 2 9.25 -7.32 -12.48
N ASN A 3 10.54 -7.63 -12.38
CA ASN A 3 11.31 -8.04 -11.19
C ASN A 3 10.57 -8.76 -10.04
N GLY A 4 10.41 -10.09 -10.15
CA GLY A 4 10.42 -11.01 -8.99
C GLY A 4 9.38 -10.81 -7.87
N GLU A 5 8.38 -9.94 -8.05
CA GLU A 5 7.33 -9.72 -7.06
C GLU A 5 6.33 -10.88 -7.05
N ASP A 6 6.03 -11.41 -5.85
CA ASP A 6 5.09 -12.51 -5.67
C ASP A 6 3.65 -12.02 -5.90
N VAL A 7 3.09 -12.40 -7.05
CA VAL A 7 1.72 -12.07 -7.46
C VAL A 7 0.75 -13.04 -6.80
N ARG A 8 -0.11 -12.51 -5.93
CA ARG A 8 -1.12 -13.28 -5.19
C ARG A 8 -2.39 -13.50 -6.00
N LEU A 9 -2.82 -12.47 -6.74
CA LEU A 9 -4.02 -12.53 -7.55
C LEU A 9 -3.81 -11.75 -8.84
N LYS A 10 -4.22 -12.33 -9.95
CA LYS A 10 -4.25 -11.70 -11.27
C LYS A 10 -5.68 -11.74 -11.79
N VAL A 11 -6.21 -10.59 -12.18
CA VAL A 11 -7.54 -10.46 -12.77
C VAL A 11 -7.44 -9.75 -14.11
N ASP A 12 -7.76 -10.47 -15.18
CA ASP A 12 -7.79 -9.93 -16.54
C ASP A 12 -9.13 -9.21 -16.82
N HIS A 13 -9.20 -8.45 -17.92
CA HIS A 13 -10.41 -7.72 -18.34
C HIS A 13 -10.95 -6.69 -17.33
N VAL A 14 -10.04 -5.99 -16.65
CA VAL A 14 -10.36 -4.90 -15.73
C VAL A 14 -10.12 -3.56 -16.41
N LYS A 15 -11.17 -2.74 -16.51
CA LYS A 15 -11.10 -1.40 -17.10
C LYS A 15 -10.84 -0.33 -16.04
N SER A 16 -9.91 0.57 -16.33
CA SER A 16 -9.68 1.79 -15.57
C SER A 16 -9.62 2.99 -16.53
N LYS A 17 -10.30 4.08 -16.21
CA LYS A 17 -10.37 5.31 -17.04
C LYS A 17 -10.61 5.02 -18.54
N LYS A 18 -11.55 4.10 -18.86
CA LYS A 18 -11.93 3.64 -20.21
C LYS A 18 -10.92 2.73 -20.93
N VAL A 19 -9.77 2.45 -20.34
CA VAL A 19 -8.75 1.56 -20.90
C VAL A 19 -8.90 0.17 -20.28
N GLU A 20 -8.83 -0.87 -21.09
CA GLU A 20 -8.83 -2.25 -20.63
C GLU A 20 -7.42 -2.73 -20.28
N GLY A 21 -7.34 -3.51 -19.20
CA GLY A 21 -6.09 -4.01 -18.69
C GLY A 21 -6.29 -5.15 -17.72
N THR A 22 -5.23 -5.44 -16.99
CA THR A 22 -5.15 -6.51 -16.01
C THR A 22 -4.78 -5.89 -14.67
N LEU A 23 -5.51 -6.29 -13.63
CA LEU A 23 -5.22 -5.95 -12.24
C LEU A 23 -4.35 -7.05 -11.63
N TYR A 24 -3.27 -6.63 -10.98
CA TYR A 24 -2.33 -7.48 -10.29
C TYR A 24 -2.32 -7.09 -8.81
N MET A 25 -2.57 -8.06 -7.94
CA MET A 25 -2.36 -7.90 -6.51
C MET A 25 -1.10 -8.64 -6.14
N MET A 26 -0.14 -7.89 -5.61
CA MET A 26 1.13 -8.40 -5.13
C MET A 26 1.12 -8.43 -3.60
N SER A 27 2.23 -8.84 -3.00
CA SER A 27 2.33 -8.94 -1.54
C SER A 27 2.28 -7.58 -0.82
N GLU A 28 2.84 -6.52 -1.40
CA GLU A 28 2.98 -5.20 -0.72
C GLU A 28 2.16 -4.08 -1.39
N ARG A 29 1.75 -4.30 -2.64
CA ARG A 29 1.05 -3.33 -3.46
C ARG A 29 0.11 -3.97 -4.45
N MET A 30 -0.80 -3.19 -5.01
CA MET A 30 -1.62 -3.57 -6.15
C MET A 30 -1.32 -2.66 -7.35
N GLY A 31 -1.21 -3.27 -8.53
CA GLY A 31 -0.90 -2.59 -9.77
C GLY A 31 -1.93 -2.89 -10.85
N TRP A 32 -2.23 -1.91 -11.70
CA TRP A 32 -3.04 -2.12 -12.89
C TRP A 32 -2.23 -1.78 -14.14
N MET A 33 -2.25 -2.71 -15.09
CA MET A 33 -1.49 -2.65 -16.33
C MET A 33 -2.44 -2.63 -17.53
N PRO A 34 -2.35 -1.64 -18.44
CA PRO A 34 -3.13 -1.63 -19.67
C PRO A 34 -2.76 -2.80 -20.59
N LYS A 35 -3.71 -3.32 -21.35
CA LYS A 35 -3.45 -4.43 -22.30
C LYS A 35 -2.40 -4.09 -23.36
N HIS A 36 -2.27 -2.82 -23.72
CA HIS A 36 -1.37 -2.34 -24.77
C HIS A 36 -0.03 -1.78 -24.26
N LYS A 37 0.23 -1.86 -22.94
CA LYS A 37 1.48 -1.39 -22.34
C LYS A 37 2.00 -2.41 -21.34
N ASP A 38 3.27 -2.75 -21.40
CA ASP A 38 3.91 -3.66 -20.43
C ASP A 38 4.41 -2.91 -19.19
N VAL A 39 3.69 -1.87 -18.77
CA VAL A 39 4.07 -0.99 -17.64
C VAL A 39 2.83 -0.71 -16.79
N PHE A 40 2.98 -0.82 -15.47
CA PHE A 40 1.95 -0.42 -14.53
C PHE A 40 1.66 1.06 -14.68
N THR A 41 0.43 1.38 -15.09
CA THR A 41 -0.01 2.78 -15.21
C THR A 41 -0.59 3.28 -13.89
N LEU A 42 -1.06 2.36 -13.05
CA LEU A 42 -1.54 2.65 -11.71
C LEU A 42 -0.87 1.65 -10.76
N SER A 43 -0.35 2.15 -9.65
CA SER A 43 0.20 1.36 -8.56
C SER A 43 -0.24 1.99 -7.25
N PHE A 44 -0.69 1.18 -6.31
CA PHE A 44 -1.15 1.59 -4.99
C PHE A 44 -0.52 0.68 -3.96
N ASP A 45 0.23 1.26 -3.03
CA ASP A 45 0.74 0.52 -1.88
C ASP A 45 -0.39 0.35 -0.86
N TYR A 46 -0.45 -0.81 -0.20
CA TYR A 46 -1.57 -1.09 0.71
C TYR A 46 -1.60 -0.15 1.91
N CYS A 47 -0.44 0.40 2.31
CA CYS A 47 -0.32 1.41 3.36
C CYS A 47 -1.06 2.72 3.03
N ASP A 48 -1.15 3.08 1.74
CA ASP A 48 -1.77 4.33 1.31
C ASP A 48 -3.28 4.18 1.08
N ILE A 49 -3.78 2.94 1.04
CA ILE A 49 -5.20 2.66 0.82
C ILE A 49 -5.96 2.78 2.13
N LYS A 50 -6.92 3.71 2.18
CA LYS A 50 -7.78 3.94 3.35
C LYS A 50 -8.91 2.92 3.43
N TYR A 51 -9.59 2.69 2.32
CA TYR A 51 -10.62 1.67 2.19
C TYR A 51 -10.95 1.42 0.71
N HIS A 52 -11.59 0.28 0.42
CA HIS A 52 -12.22 0.02 -0.87
C HIS A 52 -13.74 0.02 -0.77
N ARG A 53 -14.41 0.30 -1.90
CA ARG A 53 -15.87 0.23 -2.05
C ARG A 53 -16.21 -0.65 -3.22
N ILE A 54 -17.21 -1.51 -3.05
CA ILE A 54 -17.75 -2.35 -4.11
C ILE A 54 -19.10 -1.80 -4.58
N SER A 55 -19.41 -1.96 -5.87
CA SER A 55 -20.75 -1.66 -6.38
C SER A 55 -21.78 -2.66 -5.84
N SER A 56 -22.98 -2.18 -5.53
CA SER A 56 -24.10 -3.03 -5.11
C SER A 56 -24.47 -4.08 -6.16
N ASP A 57 -24.97 -5.22 -5.70
CA ASP A 57 -25.20 -6.37 -6.57
C ASP A 57 -26.33 -6.17 -7.58
N GLN A 58 -27.20 -5.18 -7.39
CA GLN A 58 -28.28 -4.85 -8.32
C GLN A 58 -27.83 -3.99 -9.52
N LYS A 59 -26.56 -3.53 -9.55
CA LYS A 59 -26.05 -2.71 -10.65
C LYS A 59 -25.51 -3.58 -11.79
N SER A 60 -25.89 -3.26 -13.02
CA SER A 60 -25.40 -3.91 -14.25
C SER A 60 -23.90 -3.71 -14.53
N LYS A 61 -23.22 -2.83 -13.76
CA LYS A 61 -21.79 -2.55 -13.88
C LYS A 61 -21.07 -2.91 -12.58
N ILE A 62 -20.32 -4.00 -12.62
CA ILE A 62 -19.50 -4.47 -11.50
C ILE A 62 -18.25 -3.57 -11.39
N ARG A 63 -18.14 -2.83 -10.28
CA ARG A 63 -17.06 -1.87 -10.04
C ARG A 63 -16.48 -2.01 -8.64
N LEU A 64 -15.19 -1.74 -8.52
CA LEU A 64 -14.46 -1.61 -7.26
C LEU A 64 -13.73 -0.27 -7.26
N GLN A 65 -13.93 0.53 -6.22
CA GLN A 65 -13.28 1.82 -6.04
C GLN A 65 -12.29 1.73 -4.89
N ILE A 66 -11.05 2.11 -5.14
CA ILE A 66 -10.02 2.30 -4.12
C ILE A 66 -10.02 3.76 -3.71
N VAL A 67 -9.98 4.03 -2.41
CA VAL A 67 -9.81 5.36 -1.84
C VAL A 67 -8.55 5.36 -0.99
N CYS A 68 -7.62 6.24 -1.33
CA CYS A 68 -6.35 6.41 -0.62
C CYS A 68 -6.46 7.50 0.45
N TYR A 69 -5.49 7.56 1.36
CA TYR A 69 -5.41 8.60 2.40
C TYR A 69 -5.19 10.01 1.81
N ASN A 70 -4.53 10.10 0.66
CA ASN A 70 -4.32 11.35 -0.10
C ASN A 70 -5.55 11.79 -0.92
N GLU A 71 -6.74 11.30 -0.58
CA GLU A 71 -8.01 11.56 -1.27
C GLU A 71 -8.07 11.08 -2.73
N MET A 72 -7.03 10.40 -3.21
CA MET A 72 -7.03 9.80 -4.54
C MET A 72 -8.03 8.65 -4.59
N MET A 73 -8.98 8.75 -5.52
CA MET A 73 -9.96 7.71 -5.78
C MET A 73 -9.80 7.13 -7.17
N THR A 74 -9.68 5.80 -7.24
CA THR A 74 -9.54 5.08 -8.50
C THR A 74 -10.64 4.04 -8.61
N THR A 75 -11.39 4.05 -9.71
CA THR A 75 -12.46 3.09 -9.96
C THR A 75 -12.05 2.10 -11.04
N PHE A 76 -12.12 0.83 -10.70
CA PHE A 76 -11.95 -0.32 -11.57
C PHE A 76 -13.30 -0.89 -11.97
N HIS A 77 -13.45 -1.28 -13.23
CA HIS A 77 -14.65 -1.89 -13.76
C HIS A 77 -14.31 -3.27 -14.30
N PHE A 78 -14.95 -4.31 -13.77
CA PHE A 78 -14.71 -5.69 -14.20
C PHE A 78 -15.58 -5.98 -15.42
N CYS A 79 -14.95 -6.39 -16.52
CA CYS A 79 -15.60 -6.66 -17.81
C CYS A 79 -15.27 -8.07 -18.32
N ASN A 80 -15.14 -9.04 -17.42
CA ASN A 80 -14.87 -10.43 -17.78
C ASN A 80 -15.90 -10.93 -18.84
N PRO A 81 -15.45 -11.43 -20.01
CA PRO A 81 -16.33 -11.86 -21.10
C PRO A 81 -17.11 -13.14 -20.78
N ILE A 82 -16.72 -13.90 -19.76
CA ILE A 82 -17.38 -15.16 -19.35
C ILE A 82 -18.81 -14.90 -18.85
N GLY A 83 -19.07 -13.71 -18.27
CA GLY A 83 -20.40 -13.31 -17.81
C GLY A 83 -20.38 -12.48 -16.52
N LEU A 84 -21.56 -12.04 -16.08
CA LEU A 84 -21.71 -11.21 -14.88
C LEU A 84 -21.27 -11.94 -13.60
N ASP A 85 -21.49 -13.24 -13.49
CA ASP A 85 -21.10 -14.01 -12.31
C ASP A 85 -19.58 -14.11 -12.17
N ALA A 86 -18.86 -14.28 -13.29
CA ALA A 86 -17.41 -14.23 -13.30
C ALA A 86 -16.89 -12.83 -12.91
N GLN A 87 -17.52 -11.77 -13.40
CA GLN A 87 -17.17 -10.39 -13.00
C GLN A 87 -17.35 -10.16 -11.50
N ARG A 88 -18.42 -10.70 -10.90
CA ARG A 88 -18.64 -10.63 -9.44
C ARG A 88 -17.59 -11.42 -8.69
N LYS A 89 -17.30 -12.65 -9.12
CA LYS A 89 -16.28 -13.49 -8.51
C LYS A 89 -14.90 -12.82 -8.52
N ASP A 90 -14.53 -12.21 -9.65
CA ASP A 90 -13.28 -11.47 -9.80
C ASP A 90 -13.22 -10.26 -8.85
N ARG A 91 -14.32 -9.48 -8.78
CA ARG A 91 -14.45 -8.36 -7.84
C ARG A 91 -14.33 -8.83 -6.39
N ASP A 92 -15.03 -9.90 -6.04
CA ASP A 92 -15.11 -10.41 -4.67
C ASP A 92 -13.78 -10.97 -4.20
N ALA A 93 -13.08 -11.70 -5.07
CA ALA A 93 -11.71 -12.16 -4.79
C ALA A 93 -10.76 -10.99 -4.48
N VAL A 94 -10.80 -9.91 -5.28
CA VAL A 94 -10.00 -8.70 -5.03
C VAL A 94 -10.42 -8.01 -3.72
N SER A 95 -11.73 -7.86 -3.53
CA SER A 95 -12.29 -7.22 -2.33
C SER A 95 -11.94 -7.98 -1.05
N ASP A 96 -12.05 -9.31 -1.05
CA ASP A 96 -11.79 -10.13 0.13
C ASP A 96 -10.30 -10.17 0.45
N LEU A 97 -9.43 -10.18 -0.55
CA LEU A 97 -7.99 -10.03 -0.33
C LEU A 97 -7.66 -8.65 0.28
N LEU A 98 -8.27 -7.57 -0.21
CA LEU A 98 -8.11 -6.23 0.38
C LEU A 98 -8.61 -6.16 1.83
N LYS A 99 -9.72 -6.82 2.16
CA LYS A 99 -10.22 -6.88 3.56
C LYS A 99 -9.24 -7.55 4.51
N ILE A 100 -8.43 -8.50 4.03
CA ILE A 100 -7.42 -9.19 4.84
C ILE A 100 -6.17 -8.32 4.96
N LEU A 101 -5.69 -7.76 3.84
CA LEU A 101 -4.43 -7.02 3.80
C LEU A 101 -4.52 -5.65 4.48
N LEU A 102 -5.56 -4.84 4.18
CA LEU A 102 -5.61 -3.45 4.67
C LEU A 102 -5.54 -3.31 6.21
N PRO A 103 -6.23 -4.14 7.01
CA PRO A 103 -6.07 -4.11 8.46
C PRO A 103 -4.67 -4.51 8.93
N GLU A 104 -4.05 -5.50 8.29
CA GLU A 104 -2.69 -5.94 8.61
C GLU A 104 -1.69 -4.79 8.42
N PHE A 105 -1.74 -4.13 7.25
CA PHE A 105 -0.89 -2.98 6.96
C PHE A 105 -1.18 -1.79 7.88
N LYS A 106 -2.45 -1.53 8.23
CA LYS A 106 -2.81 -0.47 9.17
C LYS A 106 -2.24 -0.72 10.57
N THR A 107 -2.42 -1.93 11.11
CA THR A 107 -1.84 -2.29 12.42
C THR A 107 -0.31 -2.20 12.38
N MET A 108 0.32 -2.60 11.28
CA MET A 108 1.77 -2.44 11.10
C MET A 108 2.21 -0.97 11.13
N MET A 109 1.47 -0.07 10.47
CA MET A 109 1.74 1.37 10.51
C MET A 109 1.56 1.96 11.91
N ASP A 110 0.49 1.59 12.61
CA ASP A 110 0.21 2.05 13.97
C ASP A 110 1.32 1.60 14.95
N GLN A 111 1.77 0.34 14.84
CA GLN A 111 2.90 -0.18 15.62
C GLN A 111 4.22 0.55 15.32
N ALA A 112 4.49 0.85 14.04
CA ALA A 112 5.69 1.59 13.66
C ALA A 112 5.68 3.01 14.26
N LEU A 113 4.52 3.68 14.30
CA LEU A 113 4.37 5.00 14.91
C LEU A 113 4.54 4.94 16.44
N GLU A 114 4.00 3.91 17.08
CA GLU A 114 4.16 3.67 18.52
C GLU A 114 5.63 3.48 18.88
N VAL A 115 6.38 2.68 18.12
CA VAL A 115 7.82 2.47 18.32
C VAL A 115 8.60 3.78 18.17
N LYS A 116 8.32 4.59 17.15
CA LYS A 116 8.95 5.91 17.00
C LYS A 116 8.68 6.81 18.20
N THR A 117 7.43 6.85 18.66
CA THR A 117 7.03 7.63 19.84
C THR A 117 7.75 7.15 21.10
N LYS A 118 7.87 5.83 21.26
CA LYS A 118 8.60 5.20 22.37
C LYS A 118 10.09 5.55 22.33
N ILE A 119 10.75 5.48 21.17
CA ILE A 119 12.16 5.86 21.01
C ILE A 119 12.39 7.33 21.39
N LEU A 120 11.51 8.24 20.97
CA LEU A 120 11.59 9.64 21.38
C LEU A 120 11.44 9.80 22.89
N ASN A 121 10.53 9.05 23.52
CA ASN A 121 10.34 9.14 24.97
C ASN A 121 11.50 8.55 25.78
N GLU A 122 12.06 7.42 25.33
CA GLU A 122 13.13 6.71 26.03
C GLU A 122 14.49 7.37 25.85
N ASN A 123 14.77 7.94 24.68
CA ASN A 123 16.05 8.56 24.36
C ASN A 123 15.95 10.08 24.26
N LYS A 124 16.25 10.76 25.38
CA LYS A 124 16.26 12.22 25.47
C LYS A 124 17.16 12.90 24.42
N THR A 125 18.26 12.26 24.02
CA THR A 125 19.19 12.80 23.01
C THR A 125 18.55 12.79 21.63
N VAL A 126 17.90 11.68 21.25
CA VAL A 126 17.19 11.57 19.97
C VAL A 126 16.00 12.53 19.93
N TYR A 127 15.28 12.69 21.05
CA TYR A 127 14.20 13.66 21.15
C TYR A 127 14.68 15.11 21.00
N GLN A 128 15.80 15.47 21.63
CA GLN A 128 16.36 16.82 21.49
C GLN A 128 16.79 17.08 20.04
N LEU A 129 17.46 16.11 19.40
CA LEU A 129 17.82 16.21 17.98
C LEU A 129 16.58 16.31 17.07
N TYR A 130 15.52 15.57 17.37
CA TYR A 130 14.26 15.67 16.64
C TYR A 130 13.67 17.08 16.76
N LYS A 131 13.70 17.69 17.96
CA LYS A 131 13.28 19.09 18.12
C LYS A 131 14.15 20.04 17.32
N ASP A 132 15.46 19.90 17.44
CA ASP A 132 16.42 20.85 16.87
C ASP A 132 16.50 20.77 15.34
N LEU A 133 16.15 19.62 14.74
CA LEU A 133 16.24 19.40 13.29
C LEU A 133 14.86 19.38 12.61
N VAL A 134 13.87 18.70 13.20
CA VAL A 134 12.55 18.52 12.56
C VAL A 134 11.59 19.64 12.93
N ILE A 135 11.53 20.05 14.19
CA ILE A 135 10.62 21.14 14.61
C ILE A 135 11.13 22.50 14.14
N SER A 136 12.45 22.68 14.04
CA SER A 136 13.07 23.87 13.45
C SER A 136 12.88 23.97 11.93
N GLY A 137 12.42 22.90 11.27
CA GLY A 137 12.21 22.83 9.84
C GLY A 137 13.49 22.65 9.01
N LEU A 138 14.63 22.35 9.64
CA LEU A 138 15.89 22.10 8.94
C LEU A 138 15.89 20.78 8.16
N VAL A 139 15.18 19.78 8.67
CA VAL A 139 15.09 18.43 8.09
C VAL A 139 13.66 17.90 8.19
N PRO A 140 13.07 17.34 7.12
CA PRO A 140 11.77 16.69 7.22
C PRO A 140 11.83 15.46 8.14
N ALA A 141 10.72 15.16 8.81
CA ALA A 141 10.66 14.06 9.79
C ALA A 141 11.13 12.72 9.18
N ASP A 142 10.78 12.44 7.93
CA ASP A 142 11.16 11.20 7.25
C ASP A 142 12.67 11.08 7.03
N ASP A 143 13.34 12.18 6.69
CA ASP A 143 14.80 12.22 6.56
C ASP A 143 15.50 12.05 7.92
N PHE A 144 14.92 12.61 8.98
CA PHE A 144 15.45 12.42 10.33
C PHE A 144 15.49 10.94 10.71
N TRP A 145 14.36 10.24 10.54
CA TRP A 145 14.24 8.82 10.85
C TRP A 145 15.11 7.94 9.96
N SER A 146 15.36 8.35 8.71
CA SER A 146 16.17 7.59 7.76
C SER A 146 17.68 7.76 7.98
N LYS A 147 18.15 8.98 8.30
CA LYS A 147 19.57 9.32 8.34
C LYS A 147 20.18 9.34 9.75
N TYR A 148 19.39 9.66 10.77
CA TYR A 148 19.91 9.95 12.11
C TYR A 148 19.51 8.90 13.16
N VAL A 149 18.53 8.05 12.84
CA VAL A 149 18.06 6.99 13.75
C VAL A 149 18.40 5.64 13.13
N ASP A 150 19.43 4.99 13.68
CA ASP A 150 19.78 3.62 13.31
C ASP A 150 18.82 2.65 14.03
N PHE A 151 17.71 2.31 13.38
CA PHE A 151 16.66 1.47 13.96
C PHE A 151 17.15 0.05 14.30
N ASP A 152 18.14 -0.48 13.58
CA ASP A 152 18.69 -1.81 13.84
C ASP A 152 19.44 -1.85 15.17
N LYS A 153 20.12 -0.75 15.54
CA LYS A 153 20.78 -0.62 16.86
C LYS A 153 19.81 -0.37 18.02
N LEU A 154 18.63 0.17 17.75
CA LEU A 154 17.66 0.57 18.78
C LEU A 154 16.59 -0.50 19.06
N THR A 155 16.46 -1.53 18.21
CA THR A 155 15.37 -2.53 18.29
C THR A 155 15.83 -3.98 18.45
N GLU A 156 17.08 -4.20 18.89
CA GLU A 156 17.72 -5.50 19.09
C GLU A 156 16.90 -6.51 19.95
N SER A 157 15.85 -6.06 20.67
CA SER A 157 14.97 -6.90 21.48
C SER A 157 13.77 -7.53 20.75
N THR A 158 13.44 -7.16 19.50
CA THR A 158 12.23 -7.67 18.80
C THR A 158 12.56 -8.36 17.48
N LYS A 159 13.18 -9.54 17.59
CA LYS A 159 13.31 -10.51 16.49
C LYS A 159 11.93 -11.06 16.11
N LYS A 160 11.33 -10.56 15.03
CA LYS A 160 10.48 -11.33 14.09
C LYS A 160 9.81 -10.37 13.13
N THR A 161 10.43 -10.06 11.99
CA THR A 161 9.77 -9.10 11.11
C THR A 161 10.05 -9.30 9.64
N LYS A 162 9.09 -9.96 8.99
CA LYS A 162 8.69 -9.64 7.62
C LYS A 162 8.14 -8.22 7.49
N CYS A 163 7.69 -7.64 8.61
CA CYS A 163 7.20 -6.26 8.77
C CYS A 163 8.21 -5.17 8.35
N TRP A 164 9.53 -5.46 8.37
CA TRP A 164 10.57 -4.45 8.16
C TRP A 164 10.97 -4.28 6.70
N ARG A 165 10.83 -5.34 5.88
CA ARG A 165 11.13 -5.26 4.44
C ARG A 165 10.19 -4.30 3.72
N ILE A 166 8.93 -4.24 4.14
CA ILE A 166 7.92 -3.35 3.55
C ILE A 166 8.24 -1.88 3.85
N TRP A 167 8.71 -1.55 5.07
CA TRP A 167 9.15 -0.18 5.39
C TRP A 167 10.45 0.20 4.66
N CYS A 168 11.41 -0.73 4.54
CA CYS A 168 12.61 -0.50 3.73
C CYS A 168 12.30 -0.27 2.24
N ILE A 169 11.21 -0.85 1.71
CA ILE A 169 10.76 -0.60 0.33
C ILE A 169 10.10 0.77 0.22
N PHE A 170 9.32 1.19 1.21
CA PHE A 170 8.72 2.53 1.26
C PHE A 170 9.76 3.66 1.31
N ASN A 171 10.89 3.42 1.99
CA ASN A 171 11.95 4.43 2.12
C ASN A 171 13.04 4.35 1.03
N LYS A 172 12.92 3.42 0.06
CA LYS A 172 13.88 3.29 -1.05
C LYS A 172 13.53 4.11 -2.29
N TYR A 173 12.35 4.75 -2.32
CA TYR A 173 11.86 5.51 -3.47
C TYR A 173 11.71 7.03 -3.20
N SER A 174 12.47 7.57 -2.22
CA SER A 174 12.73 9.01 -2.13
C SER A 174 14.19 9.28 -2.52
N SER A 175 14.48 9.16 -3.82
CA SER A 175 15.66 9.69 -4.51
C SER A 175 15.32 9.96 -5.96
#